data_AF-A0A3N2DDF3-F1
#
_entry.id   AF-A0A3N2DDF3-F1
#
_cell.length_a   1.000
_cell.length_b   1.000
_cell.length_c   1.000
_cell.angle_alpha   90.00
_cell.angle_beta   90.00
_cell.angle_gamma   90.00
#
_symmetry.space_group_name_H-M   'P 1'
#
loop_
_entity.id
_entity.type
_entity.pdbx_description
1 polymer ?
#
loop_
_entity_poly.entity_id
_entity_poly.type
_entity_poly.pdbx_seq_one_letter_code
_entity_poly.pdbx_strand_id
1 'polypeptide(L)'
;MDERMTAGELQTVREYLGLTTDALAGILGVRPDTVRRWESGRDPIPHRVREEVEEVEAFTASIAGEVVAALHDQATPAVLVYRTDREMHAARPDTAHLTARWWRHVVARAAHEIPGLVIAGAGDIRGRTRGGSARVGDFFVGPGGPSPRSHATP
;
A
#
# COMPACT_ATOMS: atom_id res chain seq x y z
N MET A 1 14.77 11.57 -28.42
CA MET A 1 13.54 10.93 -27.94
C MET A 1 12.96 11.86 -26.88
N ASP A 2 11.66 12.13 -26.88
CA ASP A 2 11.05 12.91 -25.80
C ASP A 2 11.12 12.08 -24.51
N GLU A 3 11.80 12.58 -23.49
CA GLU A 3 12.00 11.90 -22.19
C GLU A 3 10.75 11.95 -21.30
N ARG A 4 9.68 12.61 -21.76
CA ARG A 4 8.41 12.67 -21.01
C ARG A 4 7.87 11.27 -20.77
N MET A 5 7.25 11.13 -19.60
CA MET A 5 6.41 9.97 -19.32
C MET A 5 5.26 9.93 -20.32
N THR A 6 4.98 8.75 -20.85
CA THR A 6 3.83 8.53 -21.72
C THR A 6 2.55 8.31 -20.90
N ALA A 7 1.40 8.49 -21.53
CA ALA A 7 0.10 8.20 -20.93
C ALA A 7 0.01 6.75 -20.41
N GLY A 8 0.50 5.79 -21.20
CA GLY A 8 0.50 4.37 -20.84
C GLY A 8 1.43 4.05 -19.67
N GLU A 9 2.62 4.67 -19.63
CA GLU A 9 3.53 4.56 -18.48
C GLU A 9 2.86 5.08 -17.20
N LEU A 10 2.29 6.29 -17.23
CA LEU A 10 1.64 6.89 -16.06
C LEU A 10 0.48 6.01 -15.54
N GLN A 11 -0.39 5.56 -16.45
CA GLN A 11 -1.51 4.70 -16.08
C GLN A 11 -1.03 3.37 -15.47
N THR A 12 -0.03 2.75 -16.09
CA THR A 12 0.52 1.47 -15.64
C THR A 12 1.08 1.59 -14.23
N VAL A 13 1.93 2.59 -13.98
CA VAL A 13 2.53 2.81 -12.66
C VAL A 13 1.45 3.13 -11.62
N ARG A 14 0.52 4.04 -11.93
CA ARG A 14 -0.56 4.40 -11.00
C ARG A 14 -1.38 3.18 -10.56
N GLU A 15 -1.77 2.34 -11.51
CA GLU A 15 -2.57 1.14 -11.23
C GLU A 15 -1.74 0.06 -10.51
N TYR A 16 -0.48 -0.10 -10.88
CA TYR A 16 0.45 -1.00 -10.20
C TYR A 16 0.63 -0.61 -8.73
N LEU A 17 0.73 0.68 -8.42
CA LEU A 17 0.80 1.21 -7.05
C LEU A 17 -0.54 1.14 -6.29
N GLY A 18 -1.63 0.79 -6.97
CA GLY A 18 -2.96 0.73 -6.37
C GLY A 18 -3.59 2.11 -6.12
N LEU A 19 -3.10 3.15 -6.80
CA LEU A 19 -3.57 4.52 -6.65
C LEU A 19 -4.77 4.80 -7.57
N THR A 20 -5.74 5.53 -7.04
CA THR A 20 -6.79 6.15 -7.86
C THR A 20 -6.23 7.39 -8.56
N THR A 21 -6.91 7.87 -9.61
CA THR A 21 -6.59 9.17 -10.23
C THR A 21 -6.57 10.29 -9.19
N ASP A 22 -7.53 10.31 -8.28
CA ASP A 22 -7.67 11.34 -7.26
C ASP A 22 -6.52 11.29 -6.24
N ALA A 23 -6.10 10.08 -5.84
CA ALA A 23 -4.97 9.90 -4.94
C ALA A 23 -3.65 10.36 -5.59
N LEU A 24 -3.38 9.95 -6.83
CA LEU A 24 -2.20 10.41 -7.55
C LEU A 24 -2.21 11.92 -7.75
N ALA A 25 -3.37 12.50 -8.11
CA ALA A 25 -3.51 13.93 -8.27
C ALA A 25 -3.22 14.70 -6.96
N GLY A 26 -3.70 14.17 -5.83
CA GLY A 26 -3.39 14.71 -4.51
C GLY A 26 -1.89 14.70 -4.20
N ILE A 27 -1.21 13.60 -4.52
CA ILE A 27 0.25 13.48 -4.33
C ILE A 27 1.02 14.45 -5.23
N LEU A 28 0.64 14.56 -6.51
CA LEU A 28 1.30 15.44 -7.49
C LEU A 28 0.91 16.92 -7.35
N GLY A 29 0.00 17.26 -6.41
CA GLY A 29 -0.48 18.62 -6.21
C GLY A 29 -1.28 19.19 -7.40
N VAL A 30 -1.99 18.35 -8.15
CA VAL A 30 -2.79 18.75 -9.32
C VAL A 30 -4.27 18.39 -9.16
N ARG A 31 -5.12 18.90 -10.05
CA ARG A 31 -6.54 18.51 -10.09
C ARG A 31 -6.69 17.10 -10.68
N PRO A 32 -7.63 16.27 -10.21
CA PRO A 32 -7.85 14.92 -10.77
C PRO A 32 -8.09 14.90 -12.28
N ASP A 33 -8.82 15.89 -12.81
CA ASP A 33 -9.06 16.01 -14.25
C ASP A 33 -7.78 16.21 -15.07
N THR A 34 -6.73 16.79 -14.48
CA THR A 34 -5.43 16.95 -15.14
C THR A 34 -4.80 15.57 -15.39
N VAL A 35 -4.82 14.69 -14.39
CA VAL A 35 -4.32 13.31 -14.53
C VAL A 35 -5.15 12.55 -15.58
N ARG A 36 -6.49 12.70 -15.60
CA ARG A 36 -7.33 12.06 -16.64
C ARG A 36 -6.97 12.52 -18.06
N ARG A 37 -6.67 13.81 -18.26
CA ARG A 37 -6.25 14.34 -19.56
C ARG A 37 -4.87 13.84 -19.99
N TRP A 38 -3.94 13.66 -19.05
CA TRP A 38 -2.65 13.02 -19.29
C TRP A 38 -2.80 11.56 -19.70
N GLU A 39 -3.55 10.76 -18.95
CA GLU A 39 -3.73 9.33 -19.20
C GLU A 39 -4.54 9.02 -20.47
N SER A 40 -5.40 9.94 -20.90
CA SER A 40 -6.08 9.83 -22.20
C SER A 40 -5.20 10.29 -23.37
N GLY A 41 -4.00 10.81 -23.12
CA GLY A 41 -3.13 11.39 -24.14
C GLY A 41 -3.63 12.73 -24.70
N ARG A 42 -4.68 13.32 -24.11
CA ARG A 42 -5.24 14.61 -24.55
C ARG A 42 -4.26 15.76 -24.31
N ASP A 43 -3.60 15.76 -23.15
CA ASP A 43 -2.60 16.76 -22.78
C ASP A 43 -1.24 16.06 -22.58
N PRO A 44 -0.11 16.68 -22.99
CA PRO A 44 1.21 16.12 -22.71
C PRO A 44 1.52 16.16 -21.21
N ILE A 45 2.22 15.13 -20.74
CA ILE A 45 2.67 15.03 -19.35
C ILE A 45 3.90 15.94 -19.14
N PRO A 46 3.90 16.85 -18.14
CA PRO A 46 5.07 17.67 -17.83
C PRO A 46 6.29 16.82 -17.44
N HIS A 47 7.50 17.26 -17.80
CA HIS A 47 8.75 16.52 -17.52
C HIS A 47 8.92 16.17 -16.03
N ARG A 48 8.59 17.10 -15.12
CA ARG A 48 8.69 16.89 -13.66
C ARG A 48 7.91 15.67 -13.14
N VAL A 49 6.83 15.29 -13.84
CA VAL A 49 5.95 14.21 -13.36
C VAL A 49 6.66 12.86 -13.39
N ARG A 50 7.66 12.66 -14.26
CA ARG A 50 8.47 11.44 -14.26
C ARG A 50 9.17 11.26 -12.91
N GLU A 51 9.95 12.26 -12.51
CA GLU A 51 10.70 12.25 -11.25
C GLU A 51 9.75 12.12 -10.05
N GLU A 52 8.65 12.88 -10.02
CA GLU A 52 7.66 12.82 -8.94
C GLU A 52 7.00 11.43 -8.84
N VAL A 53 6.73 10.76 -9.96
CA VAL A 53 6.17 9.40 -9.93
C VAL A 53 7.21 8.37 -9.47
N GLU A 54 8.47 8.51 -9.90
CA GLU A 54 9.58 7.66 -9.45
C GLU A 54 9.80 7.77 -7.93
N GLU A 55 9.64 8.97 -7.35
CA GLU A 55 9.65 9.17 -5.90
C GLU A 55 8.52 8.42 -5.19
N VAL A 56 7.31 8.40 -5.76
CA VAL A 56 6.16 7.66 -5.20
C VAL A 56 6.38 6.16 -5.29
N GLU A 57 6.98 5.67 -6.38
CA GLU A 57 7.39 4.28 -6.52
C GLU A 57 8.42 3.89 -5.47
N ALA A 58 9.48 4.69 -5.31
CA ALA A 58 10.53 4.47 -4.34
C ALA A 58 9.98 4.49 -2.90
N PHE A 59 9.11 5.44 -2.57
CA PHE A 59 8.42 5.49 -1.29
C PHE A 59 7.60 4.21 -1.05
N THR A 60 6.79 3.80 -2.04
CA THR A 60 5.96 2.59 -1.92
C THR A 60 6.82 1.33 -1.75
N ALA A 61 7.95 1.24 -2.46
CA ALA A 61 8.90 0.15 -2.34
C ALA A 61 9.57 0.13 -0.96
N SER A 62 9.95 1.29 -0.42
CA SER A 62 10.48 1.39 0.95
C SER A 62 9.50 0.85 1.98
N ILE A 63 8.23 1.27 1.89
CA ILE A 63 7.20 0.77 2.80
C ILE A 63 7.01 -0.74 2.66
N ALA A 64 7.01 -1.29 1.44
CA ALA A 64 6.91 -2.73 1.24
C ALA A 64 8.12 -3.47 1.86
N GLY A 65 9.34 -2.94 1.69
CA GLY A 65 10.55 -3.47 2.31
C GLY A 65 10.49 -3.45 3.83
N GLU A 66 9.89 -2.42 4.44
CA GLU A 66 9.66 -2.37 5.89
C GLU A 66 8.69 -3.47 6.36
N VAL A 67 7.63 -3.75 5.58
CA VAL A 67 6.73 -4.88 5.86
C VAL A 67 7.50 -6.20 5.81
N VAL A 68 8.33 -6.39 4.77
CA VAL A 68 9.12 -7.61 4.60
C VAL A 68 10.09 -7.77 5.76
N ALA A 69 10.90 -6.76 6.06
CA ALA A 69 11.86 -6.79 7.15
C ALA A 69 11.21 -7.14 8.50
N ALA A 70 10.04 -6.56 8.79
CA ALA A 70 9.32 -6.80 10.04
C ALA A 70 8.74 -8.22 10.17
N LEU A 71 8.43 -8.87 9.05
CA LEU A 71 7.67 -10.13 9.04
C LEU A 71 8.50 -11.36 8.63
N HIS A 72 9.60 -11.20 7.89
CA HIS A 72 10.28 -12.34 7.25
C HIS A 72 10.80 -13.41 8.22
N ASP A 73 11.24 -13.01 9.43
CA ASP A 73 11.77 -13.91 10.46
C ASP A 73 10.68 -14.47 11.40
N GLN A 74 9.41 -14.11 11.19
CA GLN A 74 8.33 -14.59 12.05
C GLN A 74 7.95 -16.02 11.67
N ALA A 75 7.81 -16.89 12.66
CA ALA A 75 7.35 -18.28 12.44
C ALA A 75 5.95 -18.34 11.79
N THR A 76 5.11 -17.34 12.06
CA THR A 76 3.77 -17.19 11.48
C THR A 76 3.57 -15.74 11.02
N PRO A 77 4.10 -15.34 9.86
CA PRO A 77 4.04 -13.95 9.41
C PRO A 77 2.59 -13.58 9.07
N ALA A 78 2.10 -12.49 9.65
CA ALA A 78 0.71 -12.06 9.49
C ALA A 78 0.56 -10.54 9.42
N VAL A 79 -0.29 -10.06 8.50
CA VAL A 79 -0.52 -8.63 8.24
C VAL A 79 -2.02 -8.31 8.12
N LEU A 80 -2.42 -7.18 8.68
CA LEU A 80 -3.77 -6.64 8.58
C LEU A 80 -3.92 -5.80 7.31
N VAL A 81 -5.01 -5.99 6.58
CA VAL A 81 -5.46 -5.09 5.51
C VAL A 81 -6.78 -4.42 5.83
N TYR A 82 -6.96 -3.19 5.35
CA TYR A 82 -8.17 -2.41 5.52
C TYR A 82 -9.09 -2.56 4.31
N ARG A 83 -10.41 -2.59 4.51
CA ARG A 83 -11.38 -2.67 3.41
C ARG A 83 -11.61 -1.31 2.78
N THR A 84 -11.66 -0.27 3.61
CA THR A 84 -11.99 1.10 3.21
C THR A 84 -10.94 2.10 3.69
N ASP A 85 -10.84 3.24 3.01
CA ASP A 85 -9.94 4.34 3.41
C ASP A 85 -10.29 4.83 4.82
N ARG A 86 -11.58 4.91 5.15
CA ARG A 86 -12.05 5.26 6.49
C ARG A 86 -11.51 4.32 7.57
N GLU A 87 -11.52 3.00 7.34
CA GLU A 87 -10.94 2.04 8.28
C GLU A 87 -9.43 2.23 8.43
N MET A 88 -8.73 2.44 7.32
CA MET A 88 -7.29 2.69 7.33
C MET A 88 -6.96 3.97 8.09
N HIS A 89 -7.60 5.10 7.75
CA HIS A 89 -7.32 6.40 8.37
C HIS A 89 -7.70 6.44 9.86
N ALA A 90 -8.73 5.69 10.27
CA ALA A 90 -9.07 5.56 11.68
C ALA A 90 -7.99 4.79 12.47
N ALA A 91 -7.34 3.79 11.85
CA ALA A 91 -6.26 3.02 12.47
C ALA A 91 -4.88 3.68 12.30
N ARG A 92 -4.69 4.44 11.23
CA ARG A 92 -3.44 5.07 10.78
C ARG A 92 -3.68 6.51 10.30
N PRO A 93 -3.91 7.47 11.22
CA PRO A 93 -4.13 8.86 10.86
C PRO A 93 -2.96 9.51 10.10
N ASP A 94 -1.74 8.99 10.28
CA ASP A 94 -0.50 9.36 9.56
C ASP A 94 -0.59 9.15 8.04
N THR A 95 -1.52 8.30 7.59
CA THR A 95 -1.67 7.88 6.19
C THR A 95 -2.87 8.52 5.48
N ALA A 96 -3.38 9.65 5.96
CA ALA A 96 -4.58 10.30 5.43
C ALA A 96 -4.53 10.64 3.92
N HIS A 97 -3.33 10.80 3.36
CA HIS A 97 -3.10 11.06 1.92
C HIS A 97 -3.02 9.79 1.06
N LEU A 98 -3.07 8.61 1.68
CA LEU A 98 -2.99 7.29 1.03
C LEU A 98 -4.32 6.55 1.15
N THR A 99 -4.48 5.48 0.37
CA THR A 99 -5.73 4.72 0.31
C THR A 99 -5.54 3.29 0.85
N ALA A 100 -6.63 2.69 1.32
CA ALA A 100 -6.66 1.28 1.68
C ALA A 100 -6.32 0.38 0.47
N ARG A 101 -6.60 0.84 -0.75
CA ARG A 101 -6.18 0.15 -1.98
C ARG A 101 -4.66 0.16 -2.13
N TRP A 102 -4.00 1.31 -1.96
CA TRP A 102 -2.54 1.40 -1.97
C TRP A 102 -1.91 0.47 -0.93
N TRP A 103 -2.44 0.45 0.30
CA TRP A 103 -1.94 -0.45 1.35
C TRP A 103 -2.04 -1.93 0.95
N ARG A 104 -3.15 -2.35 0.35
CA ARG A 104 -3.29 -3.72 -0.16
C ARG A 104 -2.28 -4.05 -1.25
N HIS A 105 -1.89 -3.09 -2.08
CA HIS A 105 -0.83 -3.30 -3.09
C HIS A 105 0.57 -3.35 -2.46
N VAL A 106 0.84 -2.58 -1.39
CA VAL A 106 2.06 -2.74 -0.58
C VAL A 106 2.13 -4.15 0.00
N VAL A 107 1.05 -4.61 0.64
CA VAL A 107 0.98 -5.95 1.22
C VAL A 107 1.10 -7.05 0.16
N ALA A 108 0.52 -6.85 -1.02
CA ALA A 108 0.67 -7.81 -2.12
C ALA A 108 2.13 -7.99 -2.56
N ARG A 109 2.93 -6.90 -2.57
CA ARG A 109 4.38 -6.99 -2.84
C ARG A 109 5.10 -7.77 -1.76
N ALA A 110 4.84 -7.46 -0.49
CA ALA A 110 5.42 -8.20 0.62
C ALA A 110 5.03 -9.70 0.60
N ALA A 111 3.82 -10.03 0.18
CA ALA A 111 3.36 -11.41 0.03
C ALA A 111 4.10 -12.20 -1.06
N HIS A 112 4.66 -11.52 -2.06
CA HIS A 112 5.54 -12.16 -3.06
C HIS A 112 6.91 -12.50 -2.49
N GLU A 113 7.36 -11.81 -1.45
CA GLU A 113 8.67 -12.01 -0.82
C GLU A 113 8.62 -12.90 0.42
N ILE A 114 7.47 -13.00 1.09
CA ILE A 114 7.30 -13.76 2.33
C ILE A 114 6.39 -14.98 2.09
N PRO A 115 6.96 -16.19 1.92
CA PRO A 115 6.18 -17.41 1.80
C PRO A 115 5.25 -17.62 3.01
N GLY A 116 3.99 -17.91 2.74
CA GLY A 116 3.00 -18.20 3.79
C GLY A 116 2.47 -16.98 4.55
N LEU A 117 2.73 -15.75 4.08
CA LEU A 117 2.18 -14.54 4.68
C LEU A 117 0.65 -14.60 4.80
N VAL A 118 0.15 -14.54 6.03
CA VAL A 118 -1.28 -14.51 6.32
C VAL A 118 -1.81 -13.08 6.19
N ILE A 119 -2.71 -12.85 5.24
CA ILE A 119 -3.38 -11.56 5.05
C ILE A 119 -4.80 -11.64 5.64
N ALA A 120 -5.12 -10.77 6.59
CA ALA A 120 -6.43 -10.74 7.25
C ALA A 120 -7.07 -9.35 7.21
N GLY A 121 -8.37 -9.28 6.93
CA GLY A 121 -9.15 -8.07 7.14
C GLY A 121 -9.60 -7.90 8.59
N ALA A 122 -9.90 -6.67 9.02
CA ALA A 122 -10.43 -6.40 10.36
C ALA A 122 -11.70 -7.20 10.72
N GLY A 123 -12.51 -7.57 9.72
CA GLY A 123 -13.68 -8.43 9.90
C GLY A 123 -13.33 -9.92 10.13
N ASP A 124 -12.20 -10.38 9.61
CA ASP A 124 -11.82 -11.80 9.61
C ASP A 124 -11.26 -12.23 10.97
N ILE A 125 -10.67 -11.28 11.71
CA ILE A 125 -10.15 -11.50 13.06
C ILE A 125 -11.28 -11.81 14.06
N ARG A 126 -12.49 -11.30 13.83
CA ARG A 126 -13.66 -11.58 14.69
C ARG A 126 -14.20 -13.00 14.55
N GLY A 127 -13.92 -13.68 13.43
CA GLY A 127 -14.41 -15.04 13.16
C GLY A 127 -13.46 -16.14 13.64
N ARG A 128 -12.14 -15.89 13.63
CA ARG A 128 -11.11 -16.90 13.93
C ARG A 128 -10.90 -17.13 15.45
N THR A 129 -11.38 -16.21 16.30
CA THR A 129 -11.31 -16.31 17.77
C THR A 129 -12.18 -17.41 18.40
N ARG A 130 -13.01 -18.14 17.63
CA ARG A 130 -13.83 -19.26 18.16
C ARG A 130 -13.15 -20.63 18.18
N GLY A 131 -11.94 -20.80 17.62
CA GLY A 131 -11.29 -22.12 17.56
C GLY A 131 -9.75 -22.15 17.65
N GLY A 132 -9.07 -21.00 17.57
CA GLY A 132 -7.61 -20.91 17.71
C GLY A 132 -7.20 -19.44 17.82
N SER A 133 -6.51 -19.08 18.90
CA SER A 133 -6.35 -17.70 19.39
C SER A 133 -5.36 -16.86 18.55
N ALA A 134 -5.78 -16.35 17.40
CA ALA A 134 -5.15 -15.17 16.80
C ALA A 134 -5.86 -13.91 17.33
N ARG A 135 -5.14 -13.04 18.05
CA ARG A 135 -5.65 -11.75 18.54
C ARG A 135 -5.25 -10.62 17.58
N VAL A 136 -5.95 -9.49 17.60
CA VAL A 136 -5.64 -8.31 16.75
C VAL A 136 -4.18 -7.87 16.89
N GLY A 137 -3.59 -7.99 18.09
CA GLY A 137 -2.17 -7.66 18.34
C GLY A 137 -1.14 -8.64 17.77
N ASP A 138 -1.60 -9.70 17.09
CA ASP A 138 -0.73 -10.69 16.45
C ASP A 138 -0.50 -10.36 14.96
N PHE A 139 -1.08 -9.28 14.44
CA PHE A 139 -0.97 -8.86 13.04
C PHE A 139 -0.18 -7.56 12.92
N PHE A 140 0.69 -7.48 11.91
CA PHE A 140 1.33 -6.22 11.54
C PHE A 140 0.30 -5.28 10.94
N VAL A 141 0.18 -4.07 11.48
CA VAL A 141 -0.81 -3.06 11.04
C VAL A 141 -0.20 -1.99 10.14
N GLY A 142 1.14 -1.93 10.05
CA GLY A 142 1.86 -0.93 9.28
C GLY A 142 3.16 -0.49 9.93
N PRO A 143 4.09 0.10 9.16
CA PRO A 143 5.30 0.68 9.73
C PRO A 143 4.97 1.84 10.67
N GLY A 144 5.73 1.96 11.76
CA GLY A 144 5.45 2.89 12.87
C GLY A 144 4.32 2.44 13.82
N GLY A 145 3.58 1.38 13.48
CA GLY A 145 2.65 0.71 14.39
C GLY A 145 3.36 -0.26 15.36
N PRO A 146 2.67 -0.73 16.42
CA PRO A 146 3.24 -1.73 17.31
C PRO A 146 3.55 -3.01 16.52
N SER A 147 4.76 -3.56 16.70
CA SER A 147 5.13 -4.85 16.11
C SER A 147 4.19 -5.97 16.58
N PRO A 148 3.93 -6.98 15.75
CA PRO A 148 3.08 -8.11 16.13
C PRO A 148 3.71 -8.83 17.32
N ARG A 149 2.88 -9.34 18.24
CA ARG A 149 3.39 -10.17 19.32
C ARG A 149 3.97 -11.46 18.75
N SER A 150 5.29 -11.65 18.90
CA SER A 150 5.93 -12.92 18.56
C SER A 150 5.50 -13.98 19.57
N HIS A 151 4.81 -15.02 19.11
CA HIS A 151 4.50 -16.19 19.93
C HIS A 151 5.77 -17.03 20.06
N ALA A 152 6.63 -16.69 21.02
CA ALA A 152 7.67 -17.61 21.48
C ALA A 152 6.97 -18.84 22.06
N THR A 153 7.14 -20.00 21.43
CA THR A 153 6.68 -21.27 22.00
C THR A 153 7.66 -21.64 23.13
N PRO A 154 7.17 -22.04 24.33
CA PRO A 154 8.01 -22.39 25.47
C PRO A 154 8.90 -23.61 25.23
#